data_AF-A0A3D4IGJ3-F1
#
_entry.id   AF-A0A3D4IGJ3-F1
#
_cell.length_a   1.000
_cell.length_b   1.000
_cell.length_c   1.000
_cell.angle_alpha   90.00
_cell.angle_beta   90.00
_cell.angle_gamma   90.00
#
_symmetry.space_group_name_H-M   'P 1'
#
loop_
_entity.id
_entity.type
_entity.pdbx_description
1 polymer ?
#
loop_
_entity_poly.entity_id
_entity_poly.type
_entity_poly.pdbx_seq_one_letter_code
_entity_poly.pdbx_strand_id
1 'polypeptide(L)'
;MSKNGRVLVAMSGGVDSSVAAAYLRDQGYEVVGITMKTWDYASSGLTTAPKKEVGCCTIGSMNDARGVAIKMGFTHFVVDIREEFGDWVINRFTGDYMAGRTP
;
A
#
# COMPACT_ATOMS: atom_id res chain seq x y z
N MET A 1 -7.50 14.83 22.28
CA MET A 1 -6.13 14.35 21.95
C MET A 1 -6.11 12.86 22.17
N SER A 2 -5.37 12.11 21.36
CA SER A 2 -5.24 10.64 21.52
C SER A 2 -4.73 10.29 22.93
N LYS A 3 -5.24 9.19 23.49
CA LYS A 3 -4.82 8.71 24.82
C LYS A 3 -3.41 8.10 24.79
N ASN A 4 -2.98 7.56 23.64
CA ASN A 4 -1.80 6.70 23.54
C ASN A 4 -0.74 7.17 22.51
N GLY A 5 -0.93 8.33 21.90
CA GLY A 5 -0.06 8.87 20.85
C GLY A 5 -0.56 8.62 19.41
N ARG A 6 0.28 8.96 18.43
CA ARG A 6 -0.06 8.96 17.00
C ARG A 6 0.64 7.82 16.27
N VAL A 7 -0.09 7.09 15.43
CA VAL A 7 0.43 5.93 14.69
C VAL A 7 0.12 6.08 13.21
N LEU A 8 1.16 5.98 12.37
CA LEU A 8 1.02 5.87 10.92
C LEU A 8 0.92 4.40 10.54
N VAL A 9 -0.17 3.99 9.90
CA VAL A 9 -0.42 2.61 9.48
C VAL A 9 -0.34 2.53 7.96
N ALA A 10 0.59 1.70 7.46
CA ALA A 10 0.63 1.34 6.05
C ALA A 10 -0.57 0.44 5.70
N MET A 11 -1.45 0.92 4.82
CA MET A 11 -2.68 0.27 4.43
C MET A 11 -2.61 -0.18 2.96
N SER A 12 -2.62 -1.48 2.74
CA SER A 12 -2.59 -2.11 1.41
C SER A 12 -3.96 -2.16 0.72
N GLY A 13 -5.04 -1.84 1.45
CA GLY A 13 -6.41 -2.21 1.08
C GLY A 13 -6.79 -3.65 1.45
N GLY A 14 -5.83 -4.43 1.96
CA GLY A 14 -6.07 -5.78 2.47
C GLY A 14 -6.72 -5.78 3.87
N VAL A 15 -7.25 -6.94 4.26
CA VAL A 15 -7.97 -7.11 5.52
C VAL A 15 -7.06 -6.89 6.74
N ASP A 16 -5.83 -7.38 6.71
CA ASP A 16 -4.91 -7.33 7.85
C ASP A 16 -4.58 -5.89 8.25
N SER A 17 -4.16 -5.08 7.28
CA SER A 17 -3.84 -3.67 7.51
C SER A 17 -5.08 -2.84 7.93
N SER A 18 -6.25 -3.21 7.41
CA SER A 18 -7.52 -2.56 7.74
C SER A 18 -7.95 -2.85 9.17
N VAL A 19 -7.86 -4.12 9.59
CA VAL A 19 -8.16 -4.55 10.96
C VAL A 19 -7.13 -3.96 11.93
N ALA A 20 -5.84 -3.93 11.58
CA ALA A 20 -4.81 -3.31 12.40
C ALA A 20 -5.10 -1.82 12.66
N ALA A 21 -5.43 -1.05 11.62
CA ALA A 21 -5.78 0.36 11.73
C ALA A 21 -7.03 0.57 12.60
N ALA A 22 -8.07 -0.24 12.38
CA ALA A 22 -9.30 -0.18 13.16
C ALA A 22 -9.06 -0.51 14.64
N TYR A 23 -8.29 -1.56 14.90
CA TYR A 23 -7.97 -2.01 16.26
C TYR A 23 -7.17 -0.95 17.04
N LEU A 24 -6.15 -0.35 16.43
CA LEU A 24 -5.38 0.74 17.05
C LEU A 24 -6.27 1.95 17.35
N ARG A 25 -7.16 2.31 16.44
CA ARG A 25 -8.11 3.41 16.64
C ARG A 25 -9.06 3.11 17.81
N ASP A 26 -9.57 1.89 17.94
CA ASP A 26 -10.44 1.49 19.05
C ASP A 26 -9.67 1.40 20.39
N GLN A 27 -8.36 1.13 20.36
CA GLN A 27 -7.48 1.25 21.54
C GLN A 27 -7.21 2.71 21.95
N GLY A 28 -7.66 3.70 21.18
CA GLY A 28 -7.54 5.13 21.51
C GLY A 28 -6.30 5.83 20.95
N TYR A 29 -5.62 5.24 19.98
CA TYR A 29 -4.54 5.89 19.23
C TYR A 29 -5.10 6.88 18.20
N GLU A 30 -4.33 7.91 17.88
CA GLU A 30 -4.57 8.75 16.71
C GLU A 30 -3.98 8.04 15.50
N VAL A 31 -4.83 7.36 14.74
CA VAL A 31 -4.41 6.63 13.54
C VAL A 31 -4.36 7.58 12.35
N VAL A 32 -3.31 7.44 11.55
CA VAL A 32 -3.21 8.00 10.20
C VAL A 32 -2.91 6.85 9.25
N GLY A 33 -3.74 6.66 8.23
CA GLY A 33 -3.52 5.65 7.20
C GLY A 33 -2.64 6.19 6.07
N ILE A 34 -1.79 5.35 5.49
CA ILE A 34 -1.04 5.65 4.28
C ILE A 34 -1.05 4.47 3.32
N THR A 35 -1.39 4.69 2.05
CA THR A 35 -1.21 3.72 0.97
C THR A 35 -0.07 4.18 0.07
N MET A 36 0.86 3.29 -0.21
CA MET A 36 2.01 3.54 -1.07
C MET A 36 1.75 2.93 -2.45
N LYS A 37 1.78 3.77 -3.50
CA LYS A 37 1.76 3.32 -4.88
C LYS A 37 3.21 3.00 -5.29
N THR A 38 3.51 1.73 -5.49
CA THR A 38 4.86 1.24 -5.81
C THR A 38 5.00 0.75 -7.25
N TRP A 39 3.90 0.56 -7.97
CA TRP A 39 3.91 0.03 -9.34
C TRP A 39 2.83 0.66 -10.21
N ASP A 40 3.06 0.71 -11.53
CA ASP A 40 2.08 1.15 -12.51
C ASP A 40 1.79 0.04 -13.53
N TYR A 41 0.69 -0.68 -13.29
CA TYR A 41 0.25 -1.76 -14.16
C TYR A 41 -0.14 -1.27 -15.56
N ALA A 42 -0.59 -0.02 -15.72
CA ALA A 42 -1.01 0.51 -17.03
C ALA A 42 0.19 0.69 -17.98
N SER A 43 1.37 0.97 -17.44
CA SER A 43 2.61 1.15 -18.21
C SER A 43 3.38 -0.15 -18.49
N SER A 44 3.05 -1.24 -17.78
CA SER A 44 3.88 -2.45 -17.71
C SER A 44 3.79 -3.40 -18.91
N GLY A 45 3.06 -3.04 -19.97
CA GLY A 45 2.98 -3.86 -21.20
C GLY A 45 2.23 -5.18 -21.08
N LEU A 46 1.71 -5.54 -19.89
CA LEU A 46 0.81 -6.69 -19.69
C LEU A 46 -0.61 -6.35 -20.20
N THR A 47 -0.76 -6.23 -21.52
CA THR A 47 -2.06 -5.98 -22.19
C THR A 47 -2.83 -7.27 -22.48
N THR A 48 -2.27 -8.45 -22.16
CA THR A 48 -2.81 -9.78 -22.53
C THR A 48 -3.29 -10.63 -21.37
N ALA A 49 -3.02 -10.26 -20.11
CA ALA A 49 -3.67 -10.90 -18.96
C ALA A 49 -5.04 -10.24 -18.73
N PRO A 50 -6.09 -10.99 -18.33
CA PRO A 50 -7.42 -10.42 -18.14
C PRO A 50 -7.32 -9.22 -17.20
N LYS A 51 -8.16 -8.20 -17.43
CA LYS A 51 -8.35 -6.95 -16.66
C LYS A 51 -8.62 -7.13 -15.15
N LYS A 52 -8.30 -8.28 -14.58
CA LYS A 52 -8.06 -8.46 -13.16
C LYS A 52 -6.73 -7.79 -12.85
N GLU A 53 -6.84 -6.54 -12.43
CA GLU A 53 -5.91 -5.88 -11.55
C GLU A 53 -5.72 -6.74 -10.28
N VAL A 54 -4.80 -7.72 -10.32
CA VAL A 54 -4.50 -8.60 -9.18
C VAL A 54 -3.36 -7.97 -8.39
N GLY A 55 -3.65 -7.30 -7.28
CA GLY A 55 -2.61 -6.84 -6.34
C GLY A 55 -2.99 -5.68 -5.44
N CYS A 56 -2.12 -5.43 -4.45
CA CYS A 56 -2.17 -4.35 -3.46
C CYS A 56 -2.09 -2.92 -4.07
N CYS A 57 -1.71 -2.79 -5.34
CA CYS A 57 -1.39 -1.49 -5.97
C CYS A 57 -2.44 -1.06 -7.01
N THR A 58 -3.70 -1.42 -6.78
CA THR A 58 -4.80 -1.14 -7.70
C THR A 58 -5.60 0.07 -7.21
N ILE A 59 -6.28 0.76 -8.13
CA ILE A 59 -7.17 1.86 -7.75
C ILE A 59 -8.27 1.34 -6.80
N GLY A 60 -8.72 0.10 -7.01
CA GLY A 60 -9.65 -0.59 -6.12
C GLY A 60 -9.12 -0.68 -4.69
N SER A 61 -7.93 -1.25 -4.49
CA SER A 61 -7.35 -1.41 -3.15
C SER A 61 -7.08 -0.09 -2.43
N MET A 62 -6.69 0.96 -3.17
CA MET A 62 -6.54 2.31 -2.61
C MET A 62 -7.88 2.86 -2.12
N ASN A 63 -8.95 2.64 -2.89
CA ASN A 63 -10.30 3.03 -2.50
C ASN A 63 -10.84 2.21 -1.33
N ASP A 64 -10.50 0.92 -1.23
CA ASP A 64 -10.87 0.08 -0.09
C ASP A 64 -10.21 0.59 1.21
N ALA A 65 -8.91 0.89 1.17
CA ALA A 65 -8.20 1.47 2.31
C ALA A 65 -8.81 2.83 2.72
N ARG A 66 -9.13 3.68 1.74
CA ARG A 66 -9.82 4.96 1.98
C ARG A 66 -11.22 4.74 2.58
N GLY A 67 -11.97 3.76 2.10
CA GLY A 67 -13.31 3.42 2.60
C GLY A 67 -13.28 3.01 4.07
N VAL A 68 -12.31 2.19 4.46
CA VAL A 68 -12.06 1.83 5.86
C VAL A 68 -11.73 3.07 6.69
N ALA A 69 -10.84 3.93 6.21
CA ALA A 69 -10.45 5.15 6.91
C ALA A 69 -11.64 6.10 7.16
N ILE A 70 -12.48 6.30 6.15
CA ILE A 70 -13.72 7.09 6.28
C ILE A 70 -14.64 6.47 7.32
N LYS A 71 -14.88 5.15 7.25
CA LYS A 71 -15.78 4.44 8.17
C LYS A 71 -15.29 4.51 9.62
N MET A 72 -13.98 4.41 9.83
CA MET A 72 -13.37 4.45 11.16
C MET A 72 -13.07 5.88 11.64
N GLY A 73 -13.20 6.89 10.77
CA GLY A 73 -13.03 8.30 11.13
C GLY A 73 -11.57 8.72 11.34
N PHE A 74 -10.66 8.25 10.48
CA PHE A 74 -9.26 8.69 10.48
C PHE A 74 -8.79 9.16 9.09
N THR A 75 -7.74 9.97 9.06
CA THR A 75 -7.16 10.50 7.80
C THR A 75 -6.38 9.41 7.08
N HIS A 76 -6.53 9.35 5.76
CA HIS A 76 -5.78 8.43 4.90
C HIS A 76 -5.13 9.19 3.75
N PHE A 77 -3.86 8.90 3.50
CA PHE A 77 -3.07 9.48 2.42
C PHE A 77 -2.69 8.41 1.39
N VAL A 78 -2.54 8.84 0.14
CA VAL A 78 -1.91 8.03 -0.90
C VAL A 78 -0.64 8.74 -1.31
N VAL A 79 0.48 8.03 -1.30
CA VAL A 79 1.79 8.55 -1.70
C VAL A 79 2.31 7.72 -2.85
N ASP A 80 2.79 8.39 -3.89
CA ASP A 80 3.46 7.77 -5.02
C ASP A 80 4.94 7.64 -4.68
N ILE A 81 5.44 6.40 -4.61
CA ILE A 81 6.85 6.09 -4.35
C ILE A 81 7.41 5.15 -5.42
N ARG A 82 6.89 5.23 -6.64
CA ARG A 82 7.26 4.35 -7.75
C ARG A 82 8.74 4.50 -8.12
N GLU A 83 9.26 5.72 -8.10
CA GLU A 83 10.67 5.98 -8.44
C GLU A 83 11.59 5.33 -7.40
N GLU A 84 11.34 5.58 -6.12
CA GLU A 84 12.14 4.99 -5.03
C GLU A 84 12.02 3.47 -5.01
N PHE A 85 10.82 2.91 -5.20
CA PHE A 85 10.65 1.47 -5.27
C PHE A 85 11.38 0.85 -6.49
N GLY A 86 11.34 1.54 -7.63
CA GLY A 86 12.10 1.17 -8.82
C GLY A 86 13.60 1.09 -8.53
N ASP A 87 14.15 2.14 -7.91
CA ASP A 87 15.58 2.24 -7.66
C ASP A 87 16.07 1.26 -6.59
N TRP A 88 15.38 1.19 -5.46
CA TRP A 88 15.84 0.43 -4.30
C TRP A 88 15.49 -1.06 -4.35
N VAL A 89 14.43 -1.43 -5.06
CA VAL A 89 13.93 -2.81 -5.10
C VAL A 89 14.06 -3.41 -6.49
N ILE A 90 13.50 -2.76 -7.51
CA ILE A 90 13.39 -3.37 -8.85
C ILE A 90 14.76 -3.48 -9.52
N ASN A 91 15.58 -2.43 -9.49
CA ASN A 91 16.93 -2.45 -10.10
C ASN A 91 17.83 -3.51 -9.46
N ARG A 92 17.73 -3.70 -8.14
CA ARG A 92 18.45 -4.77 -7.44
C ARG A 92 17.93 -6.15 -7.84
N PHE A 93 16.61 -6.33 -7.83
CA PHE A 93 15.96 -7.58 -8.19
C PHE A 93 16.35 -8.04 -9.61
N THR A 94 16.28 -7.13 -10.59
CA THR A 94 16.69 -7.44 -11.98
C THR A 94 18.19 -7.69 -12.09
N GLY A 95 19.02 -6.90 -11.41
CA GLY A 95 20.47 -7.09 -11.36
C GLY A 95 20.89 -8.45 -10.80
N ASP A 96 20.21 -8.95 -9.77
CA ASP A 96 20.46 -10.28 -9.21
C ASP A 96 20.11 -11.39 -10.22
N TYR A 97 18.97 -11.30 -10.90
CA TYR A 97 18.63 -12.23 -11.99
C TYR A 97 19.65 -12.19 -13.14
N MET A 98 20.08 -11.00 -13.56
CA MET A 98 21.09 -10.85 -14.61
C MET A 98 22.44 -11.47 -14.21
N ALA A 99 22.73 -11.52 -12.92
CA ALA A 99 23.92 -12.17 -12.37
C ALA A 99 23.72 -13.67 -12.09
N GLY A 100 22.61 -14.28 -12.49
CA GLY A 100 22.30 -15.69 -12.26
C GLY A 100 21.99 -16.05 -10.80
N ARG A 101 21.58 -15.06 -9.99
CA ARG A 101 21.15 -15.25 -8.60
C ARG A 101 19.63 -15.26 -8.51
N THR A 102 19.12 -15.85 -7.43
CA THR A 102 17.71 -15.73 -7.04
C THR A 102 17.61 -14.67 -5.94
N PRO A 103 17.08 -13.47 -6.25
CA PRO A 103 16.88 -12.41 -5.26
C PRO A 103 15.81 -12.72 -4.22
#